data_AF-A0A1F8GVF8-F1
#
_entry.id   AF-A0A1F8GVF8-F1
#
_cell.length_a   1.000
_cell.length_b   1.000
_cell.length_c   1.000
_cell.angle_alpha   90.00
_cell.angle_beta   90.00
_cell.angle_gamma   90.00
#
_symmetry.space_group_name_H-M   'P 1'
#
loop_
_entity.id
_entity.type
_entity.pdbx_description
1 polymer ?
#
loop_
_entity_poly.entity_id
_entity_poly.type
_entity_poly.pdbx_seq_one_letter_code
_entity_poly.pdbx_strand_id
1 'polypeptide(L)' 'MKKTDFDFKTAFAELEKLSEWFQREDIDLNEGLAKYKRGMELVKEIEKHLKGTENEFKKVKKG' A
#
# COMPACT_ATOMS: atom_id res chain seq x y z
N MET A 1 -14.33 18.68 7.44
CA MET A 1 -13.15 18.18 6.71
C MET A 1 -13.35 16.69 6.52
N LYS A 2 -13.45 16.20 5.28
CA LYS A 2 -13.84 14.82 4.95
C LYS A 2 -12.77 13.84 5.48
N LYS A 3 -13.21 12.75 6.11
CA LYS A 3 -12.37 11.63 6.56
C LYS A 3 -11.38 11.28 5.45
N THR A 4 -10.11 11.22 5.80
CA THR A 4 -9.01 10.71 4.96
C THR A 4 -9.34 9.28 4.56
N ASP A 5 -10.07 9.13 3.46
CA ASP A 5 -10.30 7.85 2.81
C ASP A 5 -8.95 7.42 2.24
N PHE A 6 -8.52 6.21 2.60
CA PHE A 6 -7.29 5.65 2.09
C PHE A 6 -7.34 5.62 0.56
N ASP A 7 -6.43 6.33 -0.11
CA ASP A 7 -6.38 6.36 -1.57
C ASP A 7 -5.51 5.22 -2.08
N PHE A 8 -6.17 4.12 -2.47
CA PHE A 8 -5.50 2.93 -2.99
C PHE A 8 -4.56 3.26 -4.15
N LYS A 9 -4.98 4.15 -5.06
CA LYS A 9 -4.19 4.50 -6.25
C LYS A 9 -2.87 5.16 -5.87
N THR A 10 -2.90 6.07 -4.90
CA THR A 10 -1.71 6.75 -4.39
C THR A 10 -0.80 5.78 -3.66
N ALA A 11 -1.36 4.93 -2.78
CA ALA A 11 -0.59 3.93 -2.04
C ALA A 11 0.09 2.91 -2.97
N PHE A 12 -0.63 2.46 -4.00
CA PHE A 12 -0.09 1.53 -5.00
C PHE A 12 1.00 2.19 -5.85
N ALA A 13 0.80 3.42 -6.31
CA ALA A 13 1.83 4.16 -7.05
C ALA A 13 3.09 4.43 -6.20
N GLU A 14 2.94 4.62 -4.89
CA GLU A 14 4.09 4.74 -3.98
C GLU A 14 4.85 3.41 -3.85
N LEU A 15 4.12 2.28 -3.79
CA LEU A 15 4.72 0.95 -3.78
C LEU A 15 5.48 0.65 -5.08
N GLU A 16 4.93 1.03 -6.24
CA GLU A 16 5.61 0.90 -7.54
C GLU A 16 6.91 1.71 -7.57
N LYS A 17 6.87 2.97 -7.12
CA LYS A 17 8.08 3.81 -7.02
C LYS A 17 9.14 3.23 -6.08
N LEU A 18 8.72 2.62 -4.97
CA LEU A 18 9.65 1.93 -4.07
C LEU A 18 10.28 0.73 -4.79
N SER A 19 9.48 -0.05 -5.53
CA SER A 19 9.98 -1.18 -6.32
C SER A 19 10.99 -0.73 -7.38
N GLU A 20 10.69 0.33 -8.12
CA GLU A 20 11.63 0.94 -9.10
C GLU A 20 12.92 1.41 -8.43
N TRP A 21 12.83 2.00 -7.23
CA TRP A 21 14.01 2.42 -6.48
C TRP A 21 14.92 1.23 -6.11
N PHE A 22 14.34 0.07 -5.79
CA PHE A 22 15.10 -1.16 -5.52
C PHE A 22 15.77 -1.79 -6.75
N GLN A 23 15.48 -1.30 -7.96
CA GLN A 23 16.16 -1.77 -9.18
C GLN A 23 17.48 -1.05 -9.47
N ARG A 24 17.86 -0.07 -8.63
CA ARG A 24 19.13 0.65 -8.75
C ARG A 24 20.30 -0.27 -8.39
N GLU A 25 21.44 -0.06 -9.05
CA GLU A 25 22.66 -0.85 -8.81
C GLU A 25 23.39 -0.45 -7.51
N ASP A 26 23.27 0.83 -7.10
CA ASP A 26 23.89 1.36 -5.88
C ASP A 26 22.79 1.63 -4.84
N ILE A 27 22.56 0.63 -3.99
CA ILE A 27 21.55 0.70 -2.92
C ILE A 27 22.27 0.88 -1.59
N ASP A 28 22.04 2.04 -0.95
CA ASP A 28 22.41 2.21 0.45
C ASP A 28 21.55 1.31 1.35
N LEU A 29 22.20 0.59 2.24
CA LEU A 29 21.56 -0.45 3.06
C LEU A 29 20.62 0.16 4.12
N ASN A 30 20.93 1.35 4.64
CA ASN A 30 20.06 2.06 5.58
C ASN A 30 18.81 2.63 4.86
N GLU A 31 18.99 3.25 3.70
CA GLU A 31 17.86 3.69 2.86
C GLU A 31 17.00 2.52 2.40
N GLY A 32 17.62 1.41 2.01
CA GLY A 32 16.94 0.19 1.61
C GLY A 32 16.07 -0.36 2.74
N LEU A 33 16.58 -0.41 3.97
CA LEU A 33 15.81 -0.85 5.13
C LEU A 33 14.62 0.07 5.43
N ALA A 34 14.81 1.39 5.33
CA ALA A 34 13.74 2.37 5.54
C ALA A 34 12.63 2.25 4.48
N LYS A 35 13.01 2.14 3.20
CA LYS A 35 12.09 1.96 2.08
C LYS A 35 11.38 0.63 2.10
N TYR A 36 12.06 -0.44 2.53
CA TYR A 36 11.45 -1.74 2.73
C TYR A 36 10.36 -1.70 3.81
N LYS A 37 10.65 -1.09 4.96
CA LYS A 37 9.64 -0.88 6.03
C LYS A 37 8.43 -0.11 5.50
N ARG A 38 8.67 0.97 4.76
CA ARG A 38 7.59 1.76 4.15
C ARG A 38 6.76 0.95 3.16
N GLY A 39 7.41 0.15 2.30
CA GLY A 39 6.74 -0.76 1.38
C GLY A 39 5.85 -1.77 2.11
N MET A 40 6.34 -2.35 3.21
CA MET A 40 5.54 -3.26 4.04
C MET A 40 4.32 -2.58 4.68
N GLU A 41 4.45 -1.32 5.11
CA GLU A 41 3.31 -0.55 5.61
C GLU A 41 2.27 -0.32 4.53
N LEU A 42 2.68 0.13 3.34
CA LEU A 42 1.78 0.34 2.21
C LEU A 42 1.02 -0.93 1.83
N VAL A 43 1.71 -2.07 1.77
CA VAL A 43 1.08 -3.38 1.49
C VAL A 43 0.01 -3.70 2.54
N LYS A 44 0.30 -3.51 3.83
CA LYS A 44 -0.68 -3.74 4.90
C LYS A 44 -1.89 -2.83 4.79
N GLU A 45 -1.69 -1.56 4.44
CA GLU A 45 -2.78 -0.60 4.25
C GLU A 45 -3.66 -0.99 3.05
N ILE A 46 -3.04 -1.37 1.93
CA ILE A 46 -3.72 -1.88 0.74
C ILE A 46 -4.55 -3.13 1.07
N GLU A 47 -3.94 -4.13 1.74
CA GLU A 47 -4.64 -5.35 2.14
C GLU A 47 -5.83 -5.06 3.06
N LYS A 48 -5.68 -4.12 4.00
CA LYS A 48 -6.74 -3.72 4.91
C LYS A 48 -7.90 -3.08 4.16
N HIS A 49 -7.62 -2.20 3.19
CA HIS A 49 -8.63 -1.57 2.37
C HIS A 49 -9.37 -2.59 1.48
N LEU A 50 -8.64 -3.52 0.86
CA LEU A 50 -9.24 -4.60 0.06
C LEU A 50 -10.14 -5.49 0.91
N LYS A 51 -9.70 -5.93 2.09
CA LYS A 51 -10.53 -6.72 3.02
C LYS A 51 -11.78 -5.96 3.47
N GLY A 52 -11.65 -4.66 3.73
CA GLY A 52 -12.79 -3.80 4.06
C GLY A 52 -13.83 -3.76 2.94
N THR A 53 -13.36 -3.52 1.71
CA THR A 53 -14.19 -3.48 0.50
C THR A 53 -14.85 -4.83 0.22
N GLU A 54 -14.12 -5.94 0.35
CA GLU A 54 -14.66 -7.29 0.16
C GLU A 54 -15.76 -7.63 1.19
N ASN A 55 -15.61 -7.17 2.43
CA ASN A 55 -16.61 -7.37 3.47
C ASN A 55 -17.89 -6.57 3.21
N GLU A 56 -17.77 -5.33 2.70
CA GLU A 56 -18.91 -4.53 2.23
C GLU A 56 -19.64 -5.23 1.08
N PHE A 57 -18.92 -5.72 0.06
CA PHE A 57 -19.49 -6.48 -1.05
C PHE A 57 -20.21 -7.75 -0.60
N LYS A 58 -19.62 -8.51 0.34
CA LYS A 58 -20.24 -9.71 0.91
C LYS A 58 -21.53 -9.42 1.67
N LYS A 59 -21.63 -8.27 2.36
CA LYS A 59 -22.86 -7.84 3.03
C LYS A 59 -23.95 -7.49 2.03
N VAL A 60 -23.62 -6.74 0.97
CA VAL A 60 -24.58 -6.37 -0.09
C VAL A 60 -25.08 -7.62 -0.83
N LYS A 61 -24.22 -8.60 -1.10
CA LYS A 61 -24.60 -9.86 -1.79
C LYS A 61 -25.49 -10.79 -0.96
N LYS A 62 -25.48 -10.66 0.37
CA LYS A 62 -26.32 -11.47 1.29
C LYS A 62 -27.65 -10.80 1.65
N GLY A 63 -27.83 -9.52 1.29
CA GLY A 63 -29.06 -8.76 1.49
C GLY A 63 -30.07 -8.98 0.38
#